data_AF-A0A3B9FK22-F1
#
_entry.id   AF-A0A3B9FK22-F1
#
_cell.length_a   1.000
_cell.length_b   1.000
_cell.length_c   1.000
_cell.angle_alpha   90.00
_cell.angle_beta   90.00
_cell.angle_gamma   90.00
#
_symmetry.space_group_name_H-M   'P 1'
#
loop_
_entity.id
_entity.type
_entity.pdbx_description
1 polymer ?
#
loop_
_entity_poly.entity_id
_entity_poly.type
_entity_poly.pdbx_seq_one_letter_code
_entity_poly.pdbx_strand_id
1 'polypeptide(L)'
;MLYGLIGGFLILTAMGFNHDANDAEYKQGVANAHAEADRLKELISIKGGIPPEGALTLAYEDPKIRGARLYAAHCSSCHPHGGKDGMGGEVKEPSAPDLKGVGSKEWIAGLLDHEGYVGPKYFGNTKFRKGKMADHLLDLDMLPEEIEAVSAALASEAKVYGYSTPEGGQELIDSGFDLMFEDLECADCHGIDGEDEGSGPSLTGYMSRDWMVRFIGDPTHDDFYGKKNDRMPSFLGAMQEDGNMSEGELSREEVELIVGWLREEWPRADGKAR
;
A
#
# COMPACT_ATOMS: atom_id res chain seq x y z
N MET A 1 4.13 -50.46 30.65
CA MET A 1 3.41 -49.84 29.51
C MET A 1 2.93 -48.43 29.84
N LEU A 2 2.16 -48.21 30.91
CA LEU A 2 1.62 -46.89 31.29
C LEU A 2 2.69 -45.80 31.55
N TYR A 3 3.74 -46.09 32.32
CA TYR A 3 4.82 -45.12 32.58
C TYR A 3 5.64 -44.74 31.34
N GLY A 4 5.76 -45.64 30.36
CA GLY A 4 6.42 -45.34 29.08
C GLY A 4 5.59 -44.41 28.21
N LEU A 5 4.26 -44.55 28.24
CA LEU A 5 3.34 -43.64 27.55
C LEU A 5 3.33 -42.25 28.19
N ILE A 6 3.30 -42.16 29.53
CA ILE A 6 3.36 -40.88 30.25
C ILE A 6 4.71 -40.19 30.01
N GLY A 7 5.83 -40.93 30.09
CA GLY A 7 7.15 -40.39 29.80
C GLY A 7 7.28 -39.89 28.36
N GLY A 8 6.76 -40.64 27.39
CA GLY A 8 6.70 -40.21 26.00
C GLY A 8 5.88 -38.94 25.78
N PHE A 9 4.71 -38.82 26.43
CA PHE A 9 3.87 -37.62 26.36
C PHE A 9 4.61 -36.40 26.92
N LEU A 10 5.21 -36.51 28.11
CA LEU A 10 5.96 -35.40 28.72
C LEU A 10 7.14 -34.93 27.86
N ILE A 11 7.87 -35.87 27.23
CA ILE A 11 8.98 -35.54 26.33
C ILE A 11 8.46 -34.80 25.09
N LEU A 12 7.42 -35.31 24.43
CA LEU A 12 6.85 -34.67 23.24
C LEU A 12 6.28 -33.29 23.56
N THR A 13 5.61 -33.13 24.71
CA THR A 13 5.15 -31.82 25.18
C THR A 13 6.30 -30.86 25.41
N ALA A 14 7.38 -31.28 26.07
CA ALA A 14 8.56 -30.43 26.28
C ALA A 14 9.25 -30.06 24.96
N MET A 15 9.32 -30.99 24.01
CA MET A 15 9.84 -30.73 22.66
C MET A 15 8.97 -29.74 21.90
N GLY A 16 7.64 -29.84 22.01
CA GLY A 16 6.69 -28.89 21.43
C GLY A 16 6.89 -27.48 21.99
N PHE A 17 6.92 -27.32 23.32
CA PHE A 17 7.20 -26.02 23.95
C PHE A 17 8.56 -25.45 23.54
N ASN A 18 9.59 -26.28 23.42
CA ASN A 18 10.91 -25.82 22.95
C ASN A 18 10.91 -25.44 21.46
N HIS A 19 10.15 -26.15 20.63
CA HIS A 19 9.97 -25.81 19.23
C HIS A 19 9.29 -24.44 19.10
N ASP A 20 8.14 -24.26 19.74
CA ASP A 20 7.37 -23.01 19.69
C ASP A 20 8.16 -21.83 20.28
N ALA A 21 8.90 -22.05 21.36
CA ALA A 21 9.77 -21.04 21.96
C ALA A 21 10.96 -20.62 21.08
N ASN A 22 11.28 -21.37 20.02
CA ASN A 22 12.34 -21.04 19.07
C ASN A 22 11.80 -20.71 17.67
N ASP A 23 10.51 -20.88 17.44
CA ASP A 23 9.84 -20.59 16.18
C ASP A 23 9.56 -19.08 16.06
N ALA A 24 10.11 -18.45 15.02
CA ALA A 24 9.97 -17.02 14.78
C ALA A 24 8.55 -16.64 14.30
N GLU A 25 7.90 -17.51 13.54
CA GLU A 25 6.54 -17.32 13.05
C GLU A 25 5.54 -17.40 14.22
N TYR A 26 5.72 -18.38 15.11
CA TYR A 26 4.91 -18.47 16.33
C TYR A 26 5.04 -17.21 17.19
N LYS A 27 6.27 -16.75 17.45
CA LYS A 27 6.51 -15.51 18.22
C LYS A 27 5.86 -14.29 17.59
N GLN A 28 5.95 -14.16 16.27
CA GLN A 28 5.31 -13.07 15.54
C GLN A 28 3.78 -13.16 15.64
N GLY A 29 3.21 -14.36 15.50
CA GLY A 29 1.78 -14.60 15.68
C GLY A 29 1.28 -14.21 17.07
N VAL A 30 2.03 -14.56 18.13
CA VAL A 30 1.72 -14.13 19.50
C VAL A 30 1.81 -12.60 19.62
N ALA A 31 2.87 -11.97 19.11
CA ALA A 31 3.01 -10.51 19.15
C ALA A 31 1.85 -9.80 18.43
N ASN A 32 1.45 -10.29 17.26
CA ASN A 32 0.30 -9.77 16.51
C ASN A 32 -1.00 -9.93 17.29
N ALA A 33 -1.24 -11.10 17.90
CA ALA A 33 -2.44 -11.32 18.72
C ALA A 33 -2.52 -10.36 19.92
N HIS A 34 -1.39 -10.09 20.57
CA HIS A 34 -1.32 -9.09 21.65
C HIS A 34 -1.59 -7.67 21.13
N ALA A 35 -0.97 -7.27 20.01
CA ALA A 35 -1.18 -5.95 19.41
C ALA A 35 -2.63 -5.72 18.98
N GLU A 36 -3.28 -6.72 18.40
CA GLU A 36 -4.70 -6.68 18.04
C GLU A 36 -5.61 -6.59 19.27
N ALA A 37 -5.30 -7.34 20.34
CA ALA A 37 -6.06 -7.27 21.58
C ALA A 37 -6.01 -5.87 22.21
N ASP A 38 -4.84 -5.22 22.17
CA ASP A 38 -4.69 -3.85 22.65
C ASP A 38 -5.39 -2.83 21.73
N ARG A 39 -5.32 -3.03 20.41
CA ARG A 39 -6.07 -2.23 19.44
C ARG A 39 -7.59 -2.36 19.64
N LEU A 40 -8.10 -3.55 19.94
CA LEU A 40 -9.51 -3.75 20.20
C LEU A 40 -9.98 -3.00 21.45
N LYS A 41 -9.17 -2.97 22.52
CA LYS A 41 -9.47 -2.15 23.70
C LYS A 41 -9.51 -0.65 23.36
N GLU A 42 -8.59 -0.19 22.51
CA GLU A 42 -8.58 1.18 22.01
C GLU A 42 -9.87 1.51 21.24
N LEU A 43 -10.27 0.63 20.32
CA LEU A 43 -11.51 0.80 19.52
C LEU A 43 -12.75 0.83 20.40
N ILE A 44 -12.84 -0.05 21.41
CA ILE A 44 -13.92 -0.04 22.41
C ILE A 44 -13.95 1.31 23.14
N SER A 45 -12.79 1.85 23.52
CA SER A 45 -12.71 3.16 24.17
C SER A 45 -13.16 4.29 23.23
N ILE A 46 -12.72 4.28 21.96
CA ILE A 46 -13.08 5.29 20.96
C ILE A 46 -14.59 5.29 20.68
N LYS A 47 -15.19 4.10 20.58
CA LYS A 47 -16.62 3.91 20.26
C LYS A 47 -17.53 4.03 21.49
N GLY A 48 -16.96 4.18 22.69
CA GLY A 48 -17.72 4.29 23.93
C GLY A 48 -18.32 2.98 24.46
N GLY A 49 -17.81 1.83 24.00
CA GLY A 49 -18.28 0.52 24.43
C GLY A 49 -18.14 -0.57 23.36
N ILE A 50 -18.59 -1.77 23.70
CA ILE A 50 -18.72 -2.88 22.76
C ILE A 50 -20.07 -2.71 22.03
N PRO A 51 -20.08 -2.71 20.69
CA PRO A 51 -21.31 -2.54 19.93
C PRO A 51 -22.24 -3.77 20.08
N PRO A 52 -23.56 -3.64 19.86
CA PRO A 52 -24.53 -4.75 19.96
C PRO A 52 -24.19 -5.95 19.06
N GLU A 53 -23.55 -5.71 17.91
CA GLU A 53 -23.08 -6.70 16.95
C GLU A 53 -21.90 -7.52 17.50
N GLY A 54 -21.24 -7.02 18.55
CA GLY A 54 -20.15 -7.68 19.25
C GLY A 54 -18.77 -7.07 19.00
N ALA A 55 -17.80 -7.40 19.86
CA ALA A 55 -16.46 -6.82 19.79
C ALA A 55 -15.69 -7.19 18.52
N LEU A 56 -16.00 -8.34 17.89
CA LEU A 56 -15.32 -8.77 16.67
C LEU A 56 -15.58 -7.83 15.48
N THR A 57 -16.77 -7.23 15.39
CA THR A 57 -17.09 -6.25 14.34
C THR A 57 -16.08 -5.10 14.32
N LEU A 58 -15.63 -4.64 15.49
CA LEU A 58 -14.62 -3.59 15.58
C LEU A 58 -13.30 -4.00 14.90
N ALA A 59 -12.90 -5.27 15.02
CA ALA A 59 -11.69 -5.78 14.38
C ALA A 59 -11.87 -6.01 12.87
N TYR A 60 -13.07 -6.39 12.42
CA TYR A 60 -13.38 -6.57 11.01
C TYR A 60 -13.44 -5.26 10.23
N GLU A 61 -13.91 -4.19 10.87
CA GLU A 61 -14.04 -2.87 10.26
C GLU A 61 -12.81 -1.98 10.44
N ASP A 62 -11.82 -2.39 11.23
CA ASP A 62 -10.62 -1.58 11.50
C ASP A 62 -9.53 -1.82 10.43
N PRO A 63 -9.13 -0.79 9.66
CA PRO A 63 -8.07 -0.92 8.67
C PRO A 63 -6.75 -1.41 9.28
N LYS A 64 -6.44 -1.01 10.53
CA LYS A 64 -5.21 -1.41 11.21
C LYS A 64 -5.12 -2.91 11.48
N ILE A 65 -6.26 -3.58 11.72
CA ILE A 65 -6.31 -5.03 11.96
C ILE A 65 -6.64 -5.77 10.66
N ARG A 66 -7.83 -5.54 10.09
CA ARG A 66 -8.31 -6.31 8.94
C ARG A 66 -7.57 -5.93 7.67
N GLY A 67 -7.25 -4.65 7.46
CA GLY A 67 -6.48 -4.20 6.31
C GLY A 67 -5.07 -4.80 6.26
N ALA A 68 -4.37 -4.86 7.40
CA ALA A 68 -3.05 -5.51 7.49
C ALA A 68 -3.10 -7.00 7.09
N ARG A 69 -4.12 -7.73 7.56
CA ARG A 69 -4.33 -9.15 7.22
C ARG A 69 -4.66 -9.35 5.75
N LEU A 70 -5.52 -8.50 5.20
CA LEU A 70 -5.88 -8.54 3.79
C LEU A 70 -4.66 -8.23 2.91
N TYR A 71 -3.86 -7.22 3.27
CA TYR A 71 -2.62 -6.92 2.58
C TYR A 71 -1.64 -8.10 2.59
N ALA A 72 -1.44 -8.72 3.77
CA ALA A 72 -0.59 -9.89 3.89
C ALA A 72 -1.08 -11.06 3.03
N ALA A 73 -2.39 -11.29 2.97
CA ALA A 73 -2.97 -12.40 2.21
C ALA A 73 -2.96 -12.19 0.69
N HIS A 74 -3.17 -10.94 0.22
CA HIS A 74 -3.47 -10.67 -1.19
C HIS A 74 -2.42 -9.82 -1.92
N CYS A 75 -1.61 -9.04 -1.19
CA CYS A 75 -0.67 -8.08 -1.80
C CYS A 75 0.80 -8.46 -1.54
N SER A 76 1.11 -9.00 -0.36
CA SER A 76 2.47 -9.17 0.13
C SER A 76 3.37 -10.11 -0.69
N SER A 77 2.76 -11.01 -1.45
CA SER A 77 3.47 -11.93 -2.34
C SER A 77 4.23 -11.21 -3.45
N CYS A 78 3.77 -10.02 -3.84
CA CYS A 78 4.42 -9.18 -4.85
C CYS A 78 4.97 -7.89 -4.25
N HIS A 79 4.17 -7.23 -3.41
CA HIS A 79 4.45 -5.93 -2.83
C HIS A 79 4.90 -6.06 -1.38
N PRO A 80 6.17 -5.84 -1.05
CA PRO A 80 6.58 -5.73 0.34
C PRO A 80 6.11 -4.40 0.94
N HIS A 81 6.05 -4.35 2.27
CA HIS A 81 5.85 -3.14 3.05
C HIS A 81 7.04 -2.95 4.00
N GLY A 82 8.08 -2.28 3.51
CA GLY A 82 9.37 -2.12 4.19
C GLY A 82 10.11 -3.44 4.30
N GLY A 83 10.08 -4.25 3.24
CA GLY A 83 10.60 -5.62 3.21
C GLY A 83 9.74 -6.68 3.92
N LYS A 84 8.60 -6.30 4.51
CA LYS A 84 7.72 -7.20 5.28
C LYS A 84 6.39 -7.45 4.58
N ASP A 85 5.65 -8.44 5.06
CA ASP A 85 4.32 -8.80 4.55
C ASP A 85 3.16 -7.97 5.14
N GLY A 86 3.46 -6.98 5.98
CA GLY A 86 2.48 -6.19 6.74
C GLY A 86 2.07 -6.79 8.09
N MET A 87 2.34 -8.07 8.32
CA MET A 87 2.13 -8.79 9.59
C MET A 87 3.44 -9.17 10.28
N GLY A 88 4.58 -8.77 9.72
CA GLY A 88 5.92 -8.91 10.28
C GLY A 88 6.75 -10.06 9.69
N GLY A 89 6.18 -10.85 8.79
CA GLY A 89 6.89 -11.87 8.02
C GLY A 89 7.80 -11.22 6.95
N GLU A 90 8.89 -11.91 6.59
CA GLU A 90 9.78 -11.47 5.52
C GLU A 90 9.17 -11.80 4.15
N VAL A 91 9.18 -10.83 3.23
CA VAL A 91 8.84 -11.08 1.83
C VAL A 91 10.11 -11.48 1.08
N LYS A 92 10.07 -12.64 0.42
CA LYS A 92 11.19 -13.15 -0.37
C LYS A 92 10.92 -12.90 -1.85
N GLU A 93 11.94 -12.40 -2.56
CA GLU A 93 11.88 -12.16 -4.01
C GLU A 93 10.67 -11.29 -4.43
N PRO A 94 10.52 -10.06 -3.87
CA PRO A 94 9.43 -9.18 -4.23
C PRO A 94 9.47 -8.86 -5.73
N SER A 95 8.31 -8.92 -6.37
CA SER A 95 8.20 -8.74 -7.83
C SER A 95 7.54 -7.41 -8.23
N ALA A 96 7.21 -6.56 -7.27
CA ALA A 96 6.57 -5.27 -7.46
C ALA A 96 7.07 -4.24 -6.42
N PRO A 97 6.77 -2.93 -6.58
CA PRO A 97 7.24 -1.87 -5.69
C PRO A 97 6.93 -2.12 -4.21
N ASP A 98 7.86 -1.71 -3.33
CA ASP A 98 7.62 -1.62 -1.89
C ASP A 98 6.64 -0.49 -1.59
N LEU A 99 5.56 -0.82 -0.90
CA LEU A 99 4.44 0.09 -0.64
C LEU A 99 4.54 0.82 0.71
N LYS A 100 5.62 0.65 1.47
CA LYS A 100 5.80 1.40 2.71
C LYS A 100 5.97 2.89 2.42
N GLY A 101 5.01 3.67 2.91
CA GLY A 101 4.97 5.12 2.71
C GLY A 101 4.55 5.53 1.30
N VAL A 102 3.92 4.65 0.52
CA VAL A 102 3.42 5.00 -0.81
C VAL A 102 2.55 6.26 -0.76
N GLY A 103 2.76 7.19 -1.70
CA GLY A 103 2.08 8.50 -1.72
C GLY A 103 2.67 9.56 -0.78
N SER A 104 3.68 9.25 0.04
CA SER A 104 4.44 10.26 0.78
C SER A 104 5.41 11.00 -0.14
N LYS A 105 5.79 12.24 0.26
CA LYS A 105 6.80 13.04 -0.47
C LYS A 105 8.11 12.26 -0.64
N GLU A 106 8.56 11.56 0.39
CA GLU A 106 9.80 10.79 0.39
C GLU A 106 9.73 9.58 -0.55
N TRP A 107 8.58 8.91 -0.61
CA TRP A 107 8.41 7.78 -1.52
C TRP A 107 8.38 8.23 -2.98
N ILE A 108 7.69 9.34 -3.26
CA ILE A 108 7.59 9.94 -4.59
C ILE A 108 8.96 10.47 -5.07
N ALA A 109 9.71 11.15 -4.20
CA ALA A 109 11.04 11.64 -4.57
C ALA A 109 11.98 10.51 -5.03
N GLY A 110 11.95 9.35 -4.35
CA GLY A 110 12.72 8.18 -4.78
C GLY A 110 12.14 7.46 -6.01
N LEU A 111 10.87 7.70 -6.36
CA LEU A 111 10.27 7.20 -7.61
C LEU A 111 10.71 8.06 -8.81
N LEU A 112 10.88 9.37 -8.62
CA LEU A 112 11.31 10.32 -9.65
C LEU A 112 12.81 10.23 -9.95
N ASP A 113 13.60 9.66 -9.04
CA ASP A 113 14.99 9.30 -9.32
C ASP A 113 15.06 8.07 -10.23
N HIS A 114 15.78 8.16 -11.36
CA HIS A 114 15.88 7.05 -12.32
C HIS A 114 16.48 5.79 -11.68
N GLU A 115 17.57 5.90 -10.91
CA GLU A 115 18.20 4.75 -10.26
C GLU A 115 17.25 4.08 -9.25
N GLY A 116 16.51 4.89 -8.49
CA GLY A 116 15.41 4.47 -7.65
C GLY A 116 14.34 3.72 -8.44
N TYR A 117 13.79 4.34 -9.49
CA TYR A 117 12.73 3.81 -10.34
C TYR A 117 13.08 2.43 -10.90
N VAL A 118 14.27 2.26 -11.48
CA VAL A 118 14.74 0.98 -12.05
C VAL A 118 15.28 0.00 -11.00
N GLY A 119 15.31 0.42 -9.73
CA GLY A 119 15.76 -0.37 -8.60
C GLY A 119 14.69 -1.32 -8.04
N PRO A 120 15.08 -2.31 -7.23
CA PRO A 120 14.17 -3.34 -6.70
C PRO A 120 13.13 -2.81 -5.71
N LYS A 121 13.34 -1.62 -5.13
CA LYS A 121 12.37 -0.98 -4.24
C LYS A 121 11.15 -0.44 -5.01
N TYR A 122 11.32 -0.08 -6.28
CA TYR A 122 10.27 0.48 -7.13
C TYR A 122 9.98 -0.48 -8.29
N PHE A 123 10.12 -0.04 -9.53
CA PHE A 123 9.66 -0.77 -10.71
C PHE A 123 10.73 -1.70 -11.31
N GLY A 124 11.90 -1.83 -10.68
CA GLY A 124 13.01 -2.65 -11.19
C GLY A 124 12.70 -4.12 -11.42
N ASN A 125 11.81 -4.72 -10.64
CA ASN A 125 11.42 -6.13 -10.79
C ASN A 125 10.19 -6.33 -11.69
N THR A 126 9.72 -5.26 -12.33
CA THR A 126 8.56 -5.25 -13.23
C THR A 126 9.02 -5.06 -14.68
N LYS A 127 8.10 -5.23 -15.63
CA LYS A 127 8.37 -4.88 -17.04
C LYS A 127 8.61 -3.38 -17.25
N PHE A 128 8.18 -2.53 -16.30
CA PHE A 128 8.30 -1.08 -16.39
C PHE A 128 9.74 -0.57 -16.20
N ARG A 129 10.67 -1.40 -15.71
CA ARG A 129 12.11 -1.09 -15.65
C ARG A 129 12.70 -0.64 -17.00
N LYS A 130 12.12 -1.09 -18.11
CA LYS A 130 12.54 -0.75 -19.48
C LYS A 130 11.43 -0.03 -20.26
N GLY A 131 10.53 0.64 -19.55
CA GLY A 131 9.40 1.36 -20.13
C GLY A 131 9.74 2.82 -20.38
N LYS A 132 8.85 3.51 -21.10
CA LYS A 132 9.00 4.94 -21.45
C LYS A 132 9.24 5.84 -20.24
N MET A 133 8.63 5.54 -19.09
CA MET A 133 8.85 6.31 -17.86
C MET A 133 10.29 6.19 -17.36
N ALA A 134 10.91 5.01 -17.43
CA ALA A 134 12.33 4.86 -17.09
C ALA A 134 13.23 5.64 -18.05
N ASP A 135 12.95 5.57 -19.36
CA ASP A 135 13.69 6.32 -20.37
C ASP A 135 13.54 7.83 -20.15
N HIS A 136 12.33 8.32 -19.84
CA HIS A 136 12.06 9.73 -19.58
C HIS A 136 12.80 10.26 -18.34
N LEU A 137 12.77 9.51 -17.23
CA LEU A 137 13.51 9.90 -16.01
C LEU A 137 15.03 9.89 -16.22
N LEU A 138 15.54 9.04 -17.11
CA LEU A 138 16.96 9.05 -17.48
C LEU A 138 17.34 10.29 -18.29
N ASP A 139 16.43 10.78 -19.14
CA ASP A 139 16.67 11.91 -20.05
C ASP A 139 16.44 13.28 -19.39
N LEU A 140 15.51 13.39 -18.43
CA LEU A 140 15.15 14.66 -17.78
C LEU A 140 16.25 15.29 -16.92
N ASP A 141 17.16 14.48 -16.32
CA ASP A 141 18.18 14.94 -15.35
C ASP A 141 17.62 15.94 -14.32
N MET A 142 16.48 15.60 -13.69
CA MET A 142 15.74 16.50 -12.81
C MET A 142 16.60 17.04 -11.67
N LEU A 143 16.53 18.35 -11.45
CA LEU A 143 17.21 19.00 -10.35
C LEU A 143 16.57 18.60 -9.00
N PRO A 144 17.35 18.55 -7.90
CA PRO A 144 16.81 18.22 -6.58
C PRO A 144 15.61 19.09 -6.17
N GLU A 145 15.60 20.37 -6.54
CA GLU A 145 14.52 21.31 -6.27
C GLU A 145 13.24 20.99 -7.06
N GLU A 146 13.37 20.51 -8.31
CA GLU A 146 12.24 20.08 -9.13
C GLU A 146 11.64 18.78 -8.59
N ILE A 147 12.48 17.83 -8.19
CA ILE A 147 12.05 16.60 -7.51
C ILE A 147 11.29 16.95 -6.24
N GLU A 148 11.79 17.91 -5.45
CA GLU A 148 11.09 18.37 -4.24
C GLU A 148 9.72 18.97 -4.55
N ALA A 149 9.63 19.89 -5.52
CA ALA A 149 8.39 20.56 -5.90
C ALA A 149 7.35 19.56 -6.43
N VAL A 150 7.72 18.70 -7.38
CA VAL A 150 6.83 17.68 -7.95
C VAL A 150 6.39 16.67 -6.88
N SER A 151 7.31 16.23 -6.02
CA SER A 151 6.97 15.33 -4.92
C SER A 151 6.02 15.97 -3.92
N ALA A 152 6.18 17.26 -3.64
CA ALA A 152 5.30 18.01 -2.78
C ALA A 152 3.89 18.18 -3.38
N ALA A 153 3.81 18.46 -4.68
CA ALA A 153 2.55 18.55 -5.43
C ALA A 153 1.77 17.23 -5.40
N LEU A 154 2.40 16.13 -5.81
CA LEU A 154 1.76 14.79 -5.80
C LEU A 154 1.43 14.30 -4.38
N ALA A 155 2.27 14.59 -3.38
CA ALA A 155 1.95 14.28 -1.99
C ALA A 155 0.76 15.11 -1.46
N SER A 156 0.54 16.30 -2.02
CA SER A 156 -0.61 17.15 -1.70
C SER A 156 -1.93 16.59 -2.25
N GLU A 157 -1.90 15.80 -3.32
CA GLU A 157 -3.05 15.02 -3.79
C GLU A 157 -3.29 13.81 -2.88
N ALA A 158 -2.22 13.10 -2.53
CA ALA A 158 -2.31 11.87 -1.75
C ALA A 158 -2.80 12.12 -0.31
N LYS A 159 -2.26 13.13 0.38
CA LYS A 159 -2.55 13.47 1.79
C LYS A 159 -2.57 12.26 2.73
N VAL A 160 -1.64 11.32 2.54
CA VAL A 160 -1.48 10.16 3.44
C VAL A 160 -1.23 10.61 4.89
N TYR A 161 -1.43 9.72 5.86
CA TYR A 161 -1.21 10.05 7.27
C TYR A 161 0.19 10.65 7.49
N GLY A 162 0.25 11.67 8.36
CA GLY A 162 1.47 12.42 8.60
C GLY A 162 1.76 13.53 7.59
N TYR A 163 0.98 13.65 6.51
CA TYR A 163 1.11 14.77 5.56
C TYR A 163 1.03 16.12 6.28
N SER A 164 1.92 17.03 5.92
CA SER A 164 1.86 18.44 6.28
C SER A 164 2.14 19.26 5.04
N THR A 165 1.54 20.44 4.96
CA THR A 165 1.91 21.43 3.94
C THR A 165 3.43 21.63 3.98
N PRO A 166 4.12 21.55 2.83
CA PRO A 166 5.57 21.66 2.78
C PRO A 166 6.02 23.08 3.17
N GLU A 167 7.31 23.22 3.46
CA GLU A 167 7.95 24.54 3.48
C GLU A 167 7.81 25.17 2.08
N GLY A 168 7.53 26.48 2.01
CA GLY A 168 7.11 27.14 0.77
C GLY A 168 5.59 27.11 0.51
N GLY A 169 4.82 26.30 1.25
CA GLY A 169 3.38 26.39 1.25
C GLY A 169 2.73 25.98 -0.08
N GLN A 170 1.63 26.67 -0.43
CA GLN A 170 0.91 26.44 -1.67
C GLN A 170 1.73 26.83 -2.91
N GLU A 171 2.61 27.84 -2.80
CA GLU A 171 3.45 28.28 -3.92
C GLU A 171 4.38 27.16 -4.43
N LEU A 172 4.95 26.35 -3.52
CA LEU A 172 5.75 25.19 -3.92
C LEU A 172 4.91 24.09 -4.57
N ILE A 173 3.69 23.88 -4.07
CA ILE A 173 2.76 22.89 -4.62
C ILE A 173 2.36 23.29 -6.05
N ASP A 174 1.97 24.55 -6.24
CA ASP A 174 1.59 25.09 -7.55
C ASP A 174 2.77 25.00 -8.52
N SER A 175 3.97 25.41 -8.08
CA SER A 175 5.19 25.27 -8.89
C SER A 175 5.49 23.83 -9.29
N GLY A 176 5.21 22.85 -8.42
CA GLY A 176 5.38 21.43 -8.74
C GLY A 176 4.41 20.95 -9.82
N PHE A 177 3.17 21.45 -9.84
CA PHE A 177 2.24 21.19 -10.93
C PHE A 177 2.68 21.89 -12.22
N ASP A 178 3.06 23.17 -12.15
CA ASP A 178 3.54 23.94 -13.30
C ASP A 178 4.72 23.23 -13.99
N LEU A 179 5.71 22.76 -13.21
CA LEU A 179 6.84 21.98 -13.74
C LEU A 179 6.41 20.73 -14.51
N MET A 180 5.39 20.00 -14.03
CA MET A 180 4.89 18.81 -14.71
C MET A 180 4.23 19.12 -16.08
N PHE A 181 3.60 20.29 -16.20
CA PHE A 181 2.94 20.73 -17.43
C PHE A 181 3.90 21.42 -18.41
N GLU A 182 4.80 22.27 -17.92
CA GLU A 182 5.54 23.21 -18.77
C GLU A 182 6.97 22.74 -19.08
N ASP A 183 7.68 22.19 -18.09
CA ASP A 183 9.13 21.97 -18.18
C ASP A 183 9.54 20.49 -18.28
N LEU A 184 8.79 19.60 -17.61
CA LEU A 184 9.13 18.19 -17.48
C LEU A 184 8.36 17.27 -18.43
N GLU A 185 7.46 17.83 -19.24
CA GLU A 185 6.64 17.12 -20.23
C GLU A 185 5.90 15.89 -19.62
N CYS A 186 5.55 15.96 -18.34
CA CYS A 186 4.86 14.85 -17.66
C CYS A 186 3.42 14.72 -18.17
N ALA A 187 2.79 15.87 -18.45
CA ALA A 187 1.43 15.96 -18.98
C ALA A 187 1.25 15.30 -20.36
N ASP A 188 2.32 15.18 -21.16
CA ASP A 188 2.28 14.48 -22.47
C ASP A 188 1.88 13.00 -22.36
N CYS A 189 2.14 12.41 -21.20
CA CYS A 189 1.85 11.00 -20.92
C CYS A 189 0.84 10.79 -19.81
N HIS A 190 0.76 11.70 -18.84
CA HIS A 190 -0.04 11.56 -17.63
C HIS A 190 -1.14 12.62 -17.57
N GLY A 191 -2.39 12.19 -17.42
CA GLY A 191 -3.48 13.11 -17.12
C GLY A 191 -3.35 13.72 -15.71
N ILE A 192 -3.32 15.05 -15.62
CA ILE A 192 -3.15 15.84 -14.39
C ILE A 192 -4.32 16.82 -14.28
N ASP A 193 -4.85 17.03 -13.07
CA ASP A 193 -5.98 17.93 -12.78
C ASP A 193 -7.25 17.72 -13.65
N GLY A 194 -7.54 16.46 -13.98
CA GLY A 194 -8.73 16.08 -14.76
C GLY A 194 -8.60 16.29 -16.26
N GLU A 195 -7.44 16.74 -16.75
CA GLU A 195 -7.10 16.73 -18.17
C GLU A 195 -6.66 15.32 -18.56
N ASP A 196 -7.38 14.70 -19.49
CA ASP A 196 -7.23 13.29 -19.83
C ASP A 196 -6.34 13.16 -21.07
N GLU A 197 -5.03 13.09 -20.85
CA GLU A 197 -4.07 12.93 -21.94
C GLU A 197 -3.09 11.79 -21.68
N GLY A 198 -2.82 11.02 -22.74
CA GLY A 198 -1.61 10.23 -22.85
C GLY A 198 -1.75 8.73 -22.64
N SER A 199 -0.67 8.13 -22.14
CA SER A 199 -0.44 6.68 -22.21
C SER A 199 0.12 6.08 -20.92
N GLY A 200 0.27 6.92 -19.90
CA GLY A 200 0.63 6.59 -18.53
C GLY A 200 -0.58 6.74 -17.58
N PRO A 201 -0.45 6.26 -16.34
CA PRO A 201 -1.53 6.33 -15.36
C PRO A 201 -1.85 7.78 -14.96
N SER A 202 -3.13 8.10 -14.82
CA SER A 202 -3.59 9.40 -14.35
C SER A 202 -2.98 9.76 -13.00
N LEU A 203 -2.49 10.99 -12.91
CA LEU A 203 -1.97 11.60 -11.69
C LEU A 203 -3.02 12.51 -11.02
N THR A 204 -4.21 12.63 -11.60
CA THR A 204 -5.33 13.35 -10.99
C THR A 204 -5.77 12.65 -9.71
N GLY A 205 -5.72 13.32 -8.56
CA GLY A 205 -6.00 12.68 -7.28
C GLY A 205 -4.95 11.62 -6.90
N TYR A 206 -3.72 11.71 -7.41
CA TYR A 206 -2.68 10.69 -7.25
C TYR A 206 -2.58 10.17 -5.82
N MET A 207 -2.65 8.84 -5.67
CA MET A 207 -2.57 8.13 -4.39
C MET A 207 -3.58 8.58 -3.32
N SER A 208 -4.59 9.39 -3.65
CA SER A 208 -5.75 9.63 -2.78
C SER A 208 -6.49 8.32 -2.50
N ARG A 209 -7.37 8.32 -1.49
CA ARG A 209 -8.16 7.13 -1.15
C ARG A 209 -8.93 6.59 -2.35
N ASP A 210 -9.64 7.45 -3.08
CA ASP A 210 -10.43 7.05 -4.24
C ASP A 210 -9.55 6.55 -5.39
N TRP A 211 -8.41 7.21 -5.63
CA TRP A 211 -7.44 6.78 -6.63
C TRP A 211 -6.92 5.38 -6.34
N MET A 212 -6.51 5.11 -5.08
CA MET A 212 -5.99 3.80 -4.70
C MET A 212 -7.06 2.70 -4.75
N VAL A 213 -8.31 2.99 -4.33
CA VAL A 213 -9.42 2.03 -4.43
C VAL A 213 -9.70 1.69 -5.88
N ARG A 214 -9.71 2.68 -6.78
CA ARG A 214 -9.89 2.45 -8.22
C ARG A 214 -8.73 1.67 -8.83
N PHE A 215 -7.49 2.03 -8.49
CA PHE A 215 -6.28 1.39 -9.01
C PHE A 215 -6.15 -0.07 -8.57
N ILE A 216 -6.38 -0.36 -7.29
CA ILE A 216 -6.39 -1.74 -6.78
C ILE A 216 -7.59 -2.50 -7.34
N GLY A 217 -8.73 -1.82 -7.51
CA GLY A 217 -9.93 -2.42 -8.07
C GLY A 217 -9.73 -2.91 -9.51
N ASP A 218 -9.17 -2.06 -10.37
CA ASP A 218 -8.87 -2.41 -11.75
C ASP A 218 -7.66 -1.62 -12.31
N PRO A 219 -6.43 -2.14 -12.21
CA PRO A 219 -5.25 -1.50 -12.79
C PRO A 219 -5.22 -1.58 -14.32
N THR A 220 -6.15 -2.32 -14.94
CA THR A 220 -6.30 -2.44 -16.40
C THR A 220 -7.27 -1.41 -17.00
N HIS A 221 -7.84 -0.54 -16.18
CA HIS A 221 -8.62 0.61 -16.66
C HIS A 221 -7.73 1.58 -17.47
N ASP A 222 -8.33 2.32 -18.40
CA ASP A 222 -7.62 3.24 -19.30
C ASP A 222 -6.97 4.41 -18.55
N ASP A 223 -7.60 4.93 -17.47
CA ASP A 223 -7.00 5.87 -16.52
C ASP A 223 -5.71 5.36 -15.85
N PHE A 224 -5.35 4.09 -15.97
CA PHE A 224 -4.16 3.50 -15.33
C PHE A 224 -3.21 2.88 -16.35
N TYR A 225 -2.99 1.56 -16.30
CA TYR A 225 -2.06 0.90 -17.21
C TYR A 225 -2.73 0.27 -18.42
N GLY A 226 -4.07 0.17 -18.47
CA GLY A 226 -4.74 -0.42 -19.61
C GLY A 226 -4.20 -1.82 -19.95
N LYS A 227 -4.02 -2.05 -21.26
CA LYS A 227 -3.34 -3.24 -21.82
C LYS A 227 -1.86 -3.35 -21.44
N LYS A 228 -1.25 -2.29 -20.91
CA LYS A 228 0.15 -2.27 -20.45
C LYS A 228 0.29 -2.68 -18.98
N ASN A 229 -0.77 -3.03 -18.26
CA ASN A 229 -0.64 -3.61 -16.90
C ASN A 229 0.34 -4.79 -16.92
N ASP A 230 1.29 -4.87 -15.97
CA ASP A 230 2.28 -5.95 -15.92
C ASP A 230 1.59 -7.27 -15.56
N ARG A 231 1.09 -7.35 -14.33
CA ARG A 231 0.51 -8.56 -13.76
C ARG A 231 -0.31 -8.29 -12.48
N MET A 232 -0.64 -7.03 -12.19
CA MET A 232 -1.44 -6.71 -11.02
C MET A 232 -2.89 -7.14 -11.28
N PRO A 233 -3.50 -7.97 -10.41
CA PRO A 233 -4.89 -8.40 -10.60
C PRO A 233 -5.88 -7.24 -10.44
N SER A 234 -7.03 -7.32 -11.12
CA SER A 234 -8.18 -6.44 -10.90
C SER A 234 -9.03 -7.00 -9.75
N PHE A 235 -8.79 -6.56 -8.52
CA PHE A 235 -9.37 -7.17 -7.32
C PHE A 235 -10.88 -6.96 -7.18
N LEU A 236 -11.45 -5.94 -7.84
CA LEU A 236 -12.90 -5.72 -7.90
C LEU A 236 -13.54 -6.22 -9.20
N GLY A 237 -12.75 -6.93 -10.02
CA GLY A 237 -13.13 -7.31 -11.38
C GLY A 237 -12.81 -6.22 -12.39
N ALA A 238 -12.85 -6.59 -13.66
CA ALA A 238 -12.59 -5.72 -14.80
C ALA A 238 -13.60 -6.00 -15.92
N MET A 239 -13.83 -5.00 -16.77
CA MET A 239 -14.63 -5.18 -17.98
C MET A 239 -13.84 -6.03 -18.98
N GLN A 240 -14.41 -7.15 -19.41
CA GLN A 240 -13.82 -8.00 -20.43
C GLN A 240 -14.21 -7.52 -21.84
N GLU A 241 -13.44 -7.94 -22.85
CA GLU A 241 -13.69 -7.54 -24.25
C GLU A 241 -15.06 -8.02 -24.78
N ASP A 242 -15.65 -9.04 -24.17
CA ASP A 242 -16.99 -9.56 -24.50
C ASP A 242 -18.13 -8.75 -23.86
N GLY A 243 -17.82 -7.71 -23.09
CA GLY A 243 -18.77 -6.84 -22.40
C GLY A 243 -19.23 -7.37 -21.03
N ASN A 244 -18.69 -8.49 -20.55
CA ASN A 244 -18.98 -9.00 -19.21
C ASN A 244 -17.96 -8.50 -18.18
N MET A 245 -18.42 -8.23 -16.96
CA MET A 245 -17.53 -7.97 -15.83
C MET A 245 -16.97 -9.29 -15.30
N SER A 246 -15.66 -9.38 -15.09
CA SER A 246 -15.08 -10.48 -14.33
C SER A 246 -15.44 -10.36 -12.84
N GLU A 247 -15.51 -11.50 -12.15
CA GLU A 247 -15.68 -11.50 -10.69
C GLU A 247 -14.37 -11.03 -10.02
N GLY A 248 -14.49 -10.13 -9.06
CA GLY A 248 -13.38 -9.71 -8.21
C GLY A 248 -13.08 -10.72 -7.11
N GLU A 249 -11.80 -10.81 -6.73
CA GLU A 249 -11.35 -11.64 -5.60
C GLU A 249 -11.67 -11.02 -4.23
N LEU A 250 -11.87 -9.70 -4.19
CA LEU A 250 -12.14 -8.93 -2.97
C LEU A 250 -13.43 -8.12 -3.13
N SER A 251 -14.05 -7.81 -1.99
CA SER A 251 -15.11 -6.80 -1.94
C SER A 251 -14.54 -5.38 -1.93
N ARG A 252 -15.35 -4.39 -2.29
CA ARG A 252 -14.97 -2.96 -2.20
C ARG A 252 -14.59 -2.56 -0.79
N GLU A 253 -15.31 -3.06 0.22
CA GLU A 253 -15.02 -2.83 1.64
C GLU A 253 -13.63 -3.38 2.03
N GLU A 254 -13.26 -4.56 1.55
CA GLU A 254 -11.94 -5.13 1.80
C GLU A 254 -10.82 -4.34 1.13
N VAL A 255 -11.02 -3.89 -0.11
CA VAL A 255 -10.07 -2.98 -0.78
C VAL A 255 -9.93 -1.67 0.00
N GLU A 256 -11.03 -1.09 0.47
CA GLU A 256 -11.03 0.11 1.29
C GLU A 256 -10.29 -0.05 2.63
N LEU A 257 -10.31 -1.26 3.22
CA LEU A 257 -9.53 -1.59 4.42
C LEU A 257 -8.03 -1.71 4.11
N ILE A 258 -7.65 -2.32 2.98
CA ILE A 258 -6.26 -2.36 2.51
C ILE A 258 -5.75 -0.94 2.27
N VAL A 259 -6.53 -0.11 1.57
CA VAL A 259 -6.19 1.30 1.29
C VAL A 259 -6.07 2.10 2.58
N GLY A 260 -7.02 1.94 3.51
CA GLY A 260 -6.93 2.56 4.83
C GLY A 260 -5.69 2.12 5.59
N TRP A 261 -5.26 0.87 5.45
CA TRP A 261 -4.03 0.40 6.07
C TRP A 261 -2.78 1.04 5.46
N LEU A 262 -2.66 1.04 4.13
CA LEU A 262 -1.52 1.64 3.41
C LEU A 262 -1.37 3.14 3.67
N ARG A 263 -2.49 3.86 3.79
CA ARG A 263 -2.53 5.31 4.04
C ARG A 263 -2.43 5.67 5.52
N GLU A 264 -2.40 4.66 6.39
CA GLU A 264 -2.54 4.74 7.84
C GLU A 264 -3.78 5.51 8.33
N GLU A 265 -4.90 5.37 7.62
CA GLU A 265 -6.20 5.97 7.93
C GLU A 265 -7.02 5.02 8.80
N TRP A 266 -7.01 5.26 10.11
CA TRP A 266 -7.85 4.54 11.06
C TRP A 266 -8.10 5.41 12.31
N PRO A 267 -9.19 5.16 13.07
CA PRO A 267 -9.50 5.91 14.28
C PRO A 267 -8.36 5.82 15.31
N ARG A 268 -8.03 6.93 15.97
CA ARG A 268 -7.01 7.01 17.02
C ARG A 268 -7.58 7.70 18.25
N ALA A 269 -7.19 7.27 19.44
CA ALA A 269 -7.71 7.83 20.70
C ALA A 269 -7.38 9.32 20.92
N ASP A 270 -6.36 9.86 20.25
CA ASP A 270 -5.97 11.27 20.31
C ASP A 270 -6.84 12.20 19.42
N GLY A 271 -7.87 11.65 18.77
CA GLY A 271 -8.77 12.39 17.89
C GLY A 271 -8.13 12.80 16.57
N LYS A 272 -6.86 12.43 16.30
CA LYS A 272 -6.22 12.63 15.00
C LYS A 272 -6.59 11.49 14.06
N ALA A 273 -7.88 11.36 13.78
CA ALA A 273 -8.27 10.73 12.53
C ALA A 273 -7.95 11.74 11.42
N ARG A 274 -7.06 11.36 10.51
CA ARG A 274 -7.13 11.84 9.14
C ARG A 274 -7.68 10.69 8.32
#